data_AF-A0A971G7X2-F1
#
_entry.id   AF-A0A971G7X2-F1
#
_cell.length_a   1.000
_cell.length_b   1.000
_cell.length_c   1.000
_cell.angle_alpha   90.00
_cell.angle_beta   90.00
_cell.angle_gamma   90.00
#
_symmetry.space_group_name_H-M   'P 1'
#
loop_
_entity.id
_entity.type
_entity.pdbx_description
1 polymer ?
#
loop_
_entity_poly.entity_id
_entity_poly.type
_entity_poly.pdbx_seq_one_letter_code
_entity_poly.pdbx_strand_id
1 'polypeptide(L)'
;MLLRFRVLALLLGALLAPAWNAAGASTLSGQGYALFTQYYKEDITFINTNGNRHLIPLSIAKTSNGQDGQPIVYSLMGDTLNVTLTMNNSGDVIESCVITLTAPPGMEYGNAVYNDFAISGYQSYALLMAMHTDPDPAKRYGLVTDVEAGILAGNGSYQRQLGVYTLTCTRQNNVAELRFEIKALQETPPPWPAVEEDTDILPSGEPEGEEEGGGML
;
A
#
# COMPACT_ATOMS: atom_id res chain seq x y z
N MET A 1 -58.68 28.83 31.76
CA MET A 1 -58.47 27.84 30.68
C MET A 1 -57.20 28.22 29.94
N LEU A 2 -56.01 27.82 30.42
CA LEU A 2 -54.68 27.95 29.77
C LEU A 2 -53.62 27.44 30.77
N LEU A 3 -53.66 26.15 31.09
CA LEU A 3 -52.68 25.50 31.97
C LEU A 3 -52.38 24.08 31.50
N ARG A 4 -52.07 23.90 30.21
CA ARG A 4 -51.64 22.59 29.66
C ARG A 4 -50.79 22.77 28.39
N PHE A 5 -49.62 23.41 28.48
CA PHE A 5 -48.68 23.47 27.34
C PHE A 5 -47.21 23.59 27.78
N ARG A 6 -46.79 22.89 28.84
CA ARG A 6 -45.38 22.91 29.30
C ARG A 6 -44.79 21.55 29.70
N VAL A 7 -45.28 20.43 29.13
CA VAL A 7 -44.73 19.08 29.45
C VAL A 7 -44.29 18.28 28.22
N LEU A 8 -44.29 18.85 27.01
CA LEU A 8 -43.94 18.10 25.79
C LEU A 8 -42.70 18.65 25.06
N ALA A 9 -41.70 19.09 25.81
CA ALA A 9 -40.41 19.55 25.24
C ALA A 9 -39.18 18.99 25.96
N LEU A 10 -39.36 17.97 26.82
CA LEU A 10 -38.29 17.42 27.67
C LEU A 10 -38.06 15.90 27.47
N LEU A 11 -38.57 15.33 26.39
CA LEU A 11 -38.40 13.89 26.05
C LEU A 11 -37.89 13.63 24.63
N LEU A 12 -37.41 14.66 23.93
CA LEU A 12 -36.81 14.54 22.59
C LEU A 12 -35.37 15.09 22.53
N GLY A 13 -34.69 15.16 23.68
CA GLY A 13 -33.32 15.69 23.81
C GLY A 13 -32.26 14.66 24.16
N ALA A 14 -32.60 13.36 24.21
CA ALA A 14 -31.71 12.29 24.66
C ALA A 14 -31.37 11.26 23.57
N LEU A 15 -31.65 11.56 22.29
CA LEU A 15 -31.35 10.68 21.16
C LEU A 15 -30.37 11.30 20.15
N LEU A 16 -29.42 12.08 20.65
CA LEU A 16 -28.24 12.53 19.91
C LEU A 16 -27.02 12.09 20.72
N ALA A 17 -26.78 10.77 20.72
CA ALA A 17 -25.45 10.27 21.00
C ALA A 17 -24.59 10.57 19.77
N PRO A 18 -23.56 11.43 19.85
CA PRO A 18 -22.49 11.37 18.87
C PRO A 18 -21.71 10.09 19.16
N ALA A 19 -22.18 8.97 18.61
CA ALA A 19 -21.36 7.80 18.39
C ALA A 19 -20.42 8.10 17.22
N TRP A 20 -19.44 8.98 17.42
CA TRP A 20 -18.30 9.06 16.51
C TRP A 20 -17.03 9.53 17.21
N ASN A 21 -15.98 8.78 16.89
CA ASN A 21 -14.57 9.01 17.15
C ASN A 21 -14.03 8.57 18.53
N ALA A 22 -14.26 7.31 18.88
CA ALA A 22 -13.10 6.49 19.20
C ALA A 22 -12.29 6.32 17.91
N ALA A 23 -11.46 7.32 17.58
CA ALA A 23 -10.32 7.10 16.70
C ALA A 23 -9.35 6.22 17.50
N GLY A 24 -9.65 4.92 17.56
CA GLY A 24 -8.65 3.93 17.93
C GLY A 24 -7.48 4.16 17.00
N ALA A 25 -6.29 4.30 17.57
CA ALA A 25 -5.05 4.32 16.81
C ALA A 25 -5.12 3.14 15.85
N SER A 26 -5.40 3.44 14.58
CA SER A 26 -5.35 2.45 13.53
C SER A 26 -3.88 2.14 13.44
N THR A 27 -3.48 1.00 14.00
CA THR A 27 -2.21 0.38 13.66
C THR A 27 -2.11 0.50 12.15
N LEU A 28 -1.10 1.23 11.65
CA LEU A 28 -0.83 1.40 10.22
C LEU A 28 -0.46 0.02 9.66
N SER A 29 -1.45 -0.85 9.49
CA SER A 29 -1.31 -2.11 8.79
C SER A 29 -1.80 -1.89 7.37
N GLY A 30 -1.16 -2.56 6.42
CA GLY A 30 -1.67 -2.64 5.06
C GLY A 30 -3.08 -3.22 4.99
N GLN A 31 -3.62 -3.21 3.78
CA GLN A 31 -4.93 -3.72 3.46
C GLN A 31 -4.93 -5.25 3.44
N GLY A 32 -5.99 -5.86 4.00
CA GLY A 32 -6.19 -7.31 3.92
C GLY A 32 -6.77 -7.76 2.58
N TYR A 33 -6.48 -9.01 2.20
CA TYR A 33 -6.90 -9.59 0.92
C TYR A 33 -8.43 -9.63 0.73
N ALA A 34 -9.19 -9.85 1.82
CA ALA A 34 -10.65 -9.87 1.78
C ALA A 34 -11.23 -8.50 1.38
N LEU A 35 -10.72 -7.42 1.98
CA LEU A 35 -11.15 -6.05 1.66
C LEU A 35 -10.74 -5.67 0.23
N PHE A 36 -9.53 -6.04 -0.18
CA PHE A 36 -9.08 -5.88 -1.57
C PHE A 36 -10.01 -6.55 -2.57
N THR A 37 -10.39 -7.81 -2.31
CA THR A 37 -11.30 -8.55 -3.20
C THR A 37 -12.70 -7.94 -3.22
N GLN A 38 -13.17 -7.40 -2.09
CA GLN A 38 -14.43 -6.68 -2.02
C GLN A 38 -14.39 -5.41 -2.86
N TYR A 39 -13.42 -4.54 -2.63
CA TYR A 39 -13.26 -3.28 -3.37
C TYR A 39 -13.09 -3.53 -4.86
N TYR A 40 -12.29 -4.53 -5.26
CA TYR A 40 -12.14 -4.88 -6.67
C TYR A 40 -13.49 -5.20 -7.36
N LYS A 41 -14.40 -5.93 -6.68
CA LYS A 41 -15.73 -6.22 -7.23
C LYS A 41 -16.62 -4.98 -7.31
N GLU A 42 -16.57 -4.13 -6.29
CA GLU A 42 -17.27 -2.85 -6.27
C GLU A 42 -16.76 -1.93 -7.40
N ASP A 43 -15.45 -1.89 -7.61
CA ASP A 43 -14.79 -1.05 -8.61
C ASP A 43 -15.11 -1.52 -10.02
N ILE A 44 -15.17 -2.84 -10.25
CA ILE A 44 -15.67 -3.40 -11.51
C ILE A 44 -17.12 -3.00 -11.75
N THR A 45 -17.97 -3.03 -10.72
CA THR A 45 -19.36 -2.60 -10.84
C THR A 45 -19.45 -1.12 -11.17
N PHE A 46 -18.66 -0.28 -10.50
CA PHE A 46 -18.58 1.15 -10.77
C PHE A 46 -18.14 1.43 -12.21
N ILE A 47 -17.10 0.78 -12.70
CA ILE A 47 -16.62 0.93 -14.08
C ILE A 47 -17.68 0.46 -15.08
N ASN A 48 -18.36 -0.65 -14.81
CA ASN A 48 -19.43 -1.16 -15.68
C ASN A 48 -20.57 -0.14 -15.82
N THR A 49 -21.02 0.46 -14.72
CA THR A 49 -22.08 1.47 -14.72
C THR A 49 -21.66 2.74 -15.45
N ASN A 50 -20.45 3.26 -15.19
CA ASN A 50 -20.03 4.56 -15.74
C ASN A 50 -19.44 4.48 -17.16
N GLY A 51 -18.79 3.37 -17.49
CA GLY A 51 -18.16 3.14 -18.80
C GLY A 51 -19.04 2.39 -19.79
N ASN A 52 -20.29 2.05 -19.42
CA ASN A 52 -21.18 1.15 -20.17
C ASN A 52 -20.44 -0.14 -20.58
N ARG A 53 -19.87 -0.82 -19.60
CA ARG A 53 -19.08 -2.06 -19.76
C ARG A 53 -19.78 -3.24 -19.09
N HIS A 54 -19.31 -4.44 -19.42
CA HIS A 54 -19.78 -5.71 -18.85
C HIS A 54 -18.59 -6.58 -18.41
N LEU A 55 -17.66 -5.99 -17.66
CA LEU A 55 -16.52 -6.67 -17.09
C LEU A 55 -16.96 -7.64 -16.00
N ILE A 56 -16.33 -8.80 -15.95
CA ILE A 56 -16.50 -9.80 -14.89
C ILE A 56 -15.25 -9.75 -14.00
N PRO A 57 -15.38 -9.69 -12.67
CA PRO A 57 -14.22 -9.75 -11.78
C PRO A 57 -13.42 -11.03 -12.00
N LEU A 58 -12.11 -10.90 -12.17
CA LEU A 58 -11.21 -12.03 -12.37
C LEU A 58 -10.90 -12.69 -11.02
N SER A 59 -10.68 -14.01 -11.04
CA SER A 59 -10.23 -14.73 -9.86
C SER A 59 -8.72 -14.63 -9.73
N ILE A 60 -8.23 -14.14 -8.57
CA ILE A 60 -6.81 -14.14 -8.25
C ILE A 60 -6.53 -15.37 -7.39
N ALA A 61 -5.70 -16.28 -7.92
CA ALA A 61 -5.47 -17.58 -7.30
C ALA A 61 -4.35 -17.48 -6.26
N LYS A 62 -4.49 -18.20 -5.15
CA LYS A 62 -3.38 -18.41 -4.22
C LYS A 62 -2.36 -19.34 -4.87
N THR A 63 -1.16 -18.84 -5.16
CA THR A 63 -0.10 -19.55 -5.88
C THR A 63 1.03 -20.01 -4.95
N SER A 64 1.18 -19.39 -3.78
CA SER A 64 2.07 -19.84 -2.70
C SER A 64 1.35 -19.85 -1.36
N ASN A 65 1.56 -20.90 -0.57
CA ASN A 65 1.02 -21.04 0.78
C ASN A 65 1.94 -20.51 1.88
N GLY A 66 3.11 -19.97 1.53
CA GLY A 66 4.08 -19.44 2.48
C GLY A 66 4.74 -20.50 3.37
N GLN A 67 4.98 -21.69 2.83
CA GLN A 67 5.73 -22.73 3.51
C GLN A 67 7.24 -22.44 3.43
N ASP A 68 8.01 -22.94 4.40
CA ASP A 68 9.47 -22.88 4.41
C ASP A 68 10.05 -21.45 4.30
N GLY A 69 9.37 -20.48 4.94
CA GLY A 69 9.79 -19.08 4.94
C GLY A 69 9.56 -18.33 3.63
N GLN A 70 8.87 -18.94 2.66
CA GLN A 70 8.39 -18.24 1.47
C GLN A 70 7.20 -17.34 1.83
N PRO A 71 6.96 -16.26 1.07
CA PRO A 71 5.76 -15.45 1.26
C PRO A 71 4.51 -16.19 0.79
N ILE A 72 3.37 -15.83 1.37
CA ILE A 72 2.05 -16.19 0.84
C ILE A 72 1.79 -15.30 -0.38
N VAL A 73 1.48 -15.90 -1.52
CA VAL A 73 1.33 -15.16 -2.80
C VAL A 73 0.00 -15.49 -3.46
N TYR A 74 -0.67 -14.45 -3.96
CA TYR A 74 -1.81 -14.55 -4.85
C TYR A 74 -1.44 -13.97 -6.21
N SER A 75 -1.77 -14.67 -7.29
CA SER A 75 -1.45 -14.22 -8.64
C SER A 75 -2.61 -14.39 -9.62
N LEU A 76 -2.68 -13.45 -10.55
CA LEU A 76 -3.42 -13.55 -11.80
C LEU A 76 -2.39 -13.49 -12.91
N MET A 77 -2.31 -14.53 -13.74
CA MET A 77 -1.37 -14.57 -14.86
C MET A 77 -2.15 -14.61 -16.17
N GLY A 78 -1.78 -13.72 -17.08
CA GLY A 78 -2.40 -13.59 -18.39
C GLY A 78 -1.46 -12.92 -19.37
N ASP A 79 -1.80 -13.02 -20.66
CA ASP A 79 -0.91 -12.53 -21.73
C ASP A 79 -0.74 -11.00 -21.69
N THR A 80 -1.80 -10.28 -21.32
CA THR A 80 -1.83 -8.81 -21.27
C THR A 80 -1.77 -8.27 -19.85
N LEU A 81 -2.41 -8.94 -18.89
CA LEU A 81 -2.52 -8.48 -17.51
C LEU A 81 -1.96 -9.53 -16.57
N ASN A 82 -1.00 -9.12 -15.75
CA ASN A 82 -0.45 -9.92 -14.66
C ASN A 82 -0.61 -9.16 -13.35
N VAL A 83 -0.94 -9.86 -12.27
CA VAL A 83 -1.05 -9.32 -10.92
C VAL A 83 -0.36 -10.26 -9.96
N THR A 84 0.43 -9.72 -9.05
CA THR A 84 1.02 -10.46 -7.94
C THR A 84 0.81 -9.70 -6.64
N LEU A 85 0.16 -10.34 -5.67
CA LEU A 85 -0.02 -9.86 -4.32
C LEU A 85 0.83 -10.73 -3.40
N THR A 86 1.74 -10.09 -2.69
CA THR A 86 2.57 -10.74 -1.66
C THR A 86 2.01 -10.35 -0.31
N MET A 87 1.63 -11.34 0.49
CA MET A 87 1.13 -11.14 1.84
C MET A 87 2.26 -11.27 2.85
N ASN A 88 2.04 -10.69 4.04
CA ASN A 88 2.87 -10.95 5.20
C ASN A 88 2.84 -12.43 5.63
N ASN A 89 3.73 -12.80 6.55
CA ASN A 89 3.86 -14.19 7.02
C ASN A 89 2.57 -14.76 7.64
N SER A 90 1.73 -13.92 8.25
CA SER A 90 0.44 -14.34 8.79
C SER A 90 -0.65 -14.53 7.73
N GLY A 91 -0.46 -13.96 6.53
CA GLY A 91 -1.44 -13.98 5.45
C GLY A 91 -2.57 -12.95 5.59
N ASP A 92 -2.48 -12.05 6.56
CA ASP A 92 -3.55 -11.12 6.91
C ASP A 92 -3.48 -9.80 6.13
N VAL A 93 -2.28 -9.40 5.72
CA VAL A 93 -2.00 -8.08 5.13
C VAL A 93 -1.22 -8.23 3.82
N ILE A 94 -1.62 -7.47 2.81
CA ILE A 94 -0.87 -7.32 1.55
C ILE A 94 0.35 -6.44 1.83
N GLU A 95 1.57 -6.96 1.68
CA GLU A 95 2.81 -6.18 1.80
C GLU A 95 3.22 -5.54 0.48
N SER A 96 2.95 -6.22 -0.64
CA SER A 96 3.16 -5.67 -1.96
C SER A 96 2.10 -6.10 -2.96
N CYS A 97 1.75 -5.22 -3.89
CA CYS A 97 0.93 -5.51 -5.06
C CYS A 97 1.66 -5.03 -6.31
N VAL A 98 1.85 -5.90 -7.28
CA VAL A 98 2.41 -5.54 -8.59
C VAL A 98 1.38 -5.86 -9.66
N ILE A 99 1.00 -4.85 -10.42
CA ILE A 99 0.08 -4.95 -11.56
C ILE A 99 0.89 -4.59 -12.81
N THR A 100 0.96 -5.51 -13.77
CA THR A 100 1.65 -5.31 -15.02
C THR A 100 0.66 -5.44 -16.18
N LEU A 101 0.56 -4.39 -16.98
CA LEU A 101 -0.23 -4.35 -18.20
C LEU A 101 0.72 -4.22 -19.39
N THR A 102 0.73 -5.23 -20.27
CA THR A 102 1.58 -5.28 -21.45
C THR A 102 0.73 -5.07 -22.69
N ALA A 103 0.97 -3.97 -23.42
CA ALA A 103 0.35 -3.76 -24.71
C ALA A 103 1.02 -4.63 -25.79
N PRO A 104 0.24 -5.35 -26.61
CA PRO A 104 0.79 -6.09 -27.74
C PRO A 104 1.58 -5.19 -28.70
N PRO A 105 2.62 -5.73 -29.36
CA PRO A 105 3.43 -4.97 -30.32
C PRO A 105 2.58 -4.36 -31.46
N GLY A 106 2.86 -3.10 -31.81
CA GLY A 106 2.22 -2.42 -32.94
C GLY A 106 0.91 -1.70 -32.62
N MET A 107 0.57 -1.47 -31.34
CA MET A 107 -0.62 -0.71 -30.94
C MET A 107 -0.33 0.73 -30.50
N GLU A 108 -1.19 1.65 -30.95
CA GLU A 108 -1.21 3.07 -30.57
C GLU A 108 -2.42 3.40 -29.70
N TYR A 109 -2.28 4.41 -28.83
CA TYR A 109 -3.35 4.90 -27.97
C TYR A 109 -4.47 5.53 -28.84
N GLY A 110 -5.67 4.96 -28.80
CA GLY A 110 -6.80 5.34 -29.68
C GLY A 110 -7.13 4.33 -30.78
N ASN A 111 -6.29 3.32 -30.98
CA ASN A 111 -6.52 2.21 -31.92
C ASN A 111 -6.60 0.88 -31.17
N ALA A 112 -7.49 0.78 -30.18
CA ALA A 112 -7.73 -0.48 -29.46
C ALA A 112 -8.43 -1.48 -30.40
N VAL A 113 -7.68 -2.07 -31.32
CA VAL A 113 -8.16 -3.08 -32.29
C VAL A 113 -8.65 -4.33 -31.57
N TYR A 114 -8.14 -4.62 -30.36
CA TYR A 114 -8.54 -5.77 -29.56
C TYR A 114 -9.32 -5.34 -28.32
N ASN A 115 -10.60 -5.72 -28.30
CA ASN A 115 -11.48 -5.55 -27.15
C ASN A 115 -10.85 -6.14 -25.87
N ASP A 116 -10.07 -7.22 -26.00
CA ASP A 116 -9.42 -7.90 -24.89
C ASP A 116 -8.35 -7.03 -24.21
N PHE A 117 -7.60 -6.21 -24.95
CA PHE A 117 -6.65 -5.26 -24.36
C PHE A 117 -7.39 -4.15 -23.60
N ALA A 118 -8.49 -3.64 -24.16
CA ALA A 118 -9.33 -2.66 -23.47
C ALA A 118 -9.93 -3.24 -22.19
N ILE A 119 -10.39 -4.49 -22.22
CA ILE A 119 -10.87 -5.23 -21.04
C ILE A 119 -9.75 -5.31 -20.00
N SER A 120 -8.55 -5.77 -20.36
CA SER A 120 -7.40 -5.83 -19.44
C SER A 120 -7.02 -4.47 -18.85
N GLY A 121 -7.15 -3.38 -19.62
CA GLY A 121 -6.95 -2.01 -19.12
C GLY A 121 -7.96 -1.61 -18.05
N TYR A 122 -9.25 -1.87 -18.27
CA TYR A 122 -10.25 -1.60 -17.22
C TYR A 122 -10.10 -2.51 -16.00
N GLN A 123 -9.67 -3.76 -16.21
CA GLN A 123 -9.36 -4.66 -15.11
C GLN A 123 -8.18 -4.13 -14.27
N SER A 124 -7.12 -3.62 -14.91
CA SER A 124 -5.99 -3.02 -14.19
C SER A 124 -6.40 -1.75 -13.43
N TYR A 125 -7.32 -0.94 -13.95
CA TYR A 125 -7.89 0.20 -13.23
C TYR A 125 -8.62 -0.24 -11.97
N ALA A 126 -9.50 -1.24 -12.05
CA ALA A 126 -10.19 -1.76 -10.88
C ALA A 126 -9.24 -2.36 -9.84
N LEU A 127 -8.15 -3.00 -10.27
CA LEU A 127 -7.12 -3.54 -9.36
C LEU A 127 -6.29 -2.42 -8.69
N LEU A 128 -5.96 -1.36 -9.44
CA LEU A 128 -5.32 -0.14 -8.92
C LEU A 128 -6.23 0.54 -7.88
N MET A 129 -7.51 0.69 -8.21
CA MET A 129 -8.52 1.25 -7.31
C MET A 129 -8.65 0.43 -6.03
N ALA A 130 -8.67 -0.90 -6.13
CA ALA A 130 -8.85 -1.79 -4.99
C ALA A 130 -7.74 -1.71 -3.93
N MET A 131 -6.55 -1.20 -4.26
CA MET A 131 -5.48 -0.92 -3.29
C MET A 131 -5.67 0.40 -2.51
N HIS A 132 -6.64 1.22 -2.90
CA HIS A 132 -7.01 2.44 -2.18
C HIS A 132 -8.00 2.12 -1.06
N THR A 133 -7.75 2.64 0.14
CA THR A 133 -8.55 2.32 1.34
C THR A 133 -9.86 3.10 1.48
N ASP A 134 -10.19 3.99 0.54
CA ASP A 134 -11.39 4.82 0.68
C ASP A 134 -12.61 3.97 0.31
N PRO A 135 -13.69 3.96 1.11
CA PRO A 135 -14.86 3.13 0.85
C PRO A 135 -15.67 3.57 -0.39
N ASP A 136 -15.49 4.80 -0.88
CA ASP A 136 -16.23 5.30 -2.05
C ASP A 136 -15.48 4.98 -3.37
N PRO A 137 -16.05 4.16 -4.28
CA PRO A 137 -15.43 3.82 -5.55
C PRO A 137 -15.15 5.04 -6.45
N ALA A 138 -15.93 6.13 -6.34
CA ALA A 138 -15.69 7.34 -7.12
C ALA A 138 -14.39 8.03 -6.69
N LYS A 139 -14.08 8.02 -5.38
CA LYS A 139 -12.82 8.54 -4.87
C LYS A 139 -11.65 7.62 -5.21
N ARG A 140 -11.85 6.29 -5.15
CA ARG A 140 -10.84 5.33 -5.62
C ARG A 140 -10.54 5.53 -7.10
N TYR A 141 -11.54 5.84 -7.92
CA TYR A 141 -11.35 6.13 -9.35
C TYR A 141 -10.49 7.38 -9.60
N GLY A 142 -10.55 8.37 -8.69
CA GLY A 142 -9.65 9.53 -8.74
C GLY A 142 -8.17 9.15 -8.77
N LEU A 143 -7.78 8.04 -8.13
CA LEU A 143 -6.40 7.51 -8.21
C LEU A 143 -6.02 7.11 -9.64
N VAL A 144 -6.95 6.55 -10.42
CA VAL A 144 -6.71 6.19 -11.82
C VAL A 144 -6.37 7.43 -12.61
N THR A 145 -7.18 8.48 -12.49
CA THR A 145 -6.96 9.77 -13.16
C THR A 145 -5.62 10.39 -12.76
N ASP A 146 -5.28 10.35 -11.47
CA ASP A 146 -4.01 10.89 -10.96
C ASP A 146 -2.80 10.13 -11.51
N VAL A 147 -2.88 8.79 -11.61
CA VAL A 147 -1.82 7.94 -12.18
C VAL A 147 -1.66 8.21 -13.67
N GLU A 148 -2.75 8.27 -14.44
CA GLU A 148 -2.69 8.54 -15.88
C GLU A 148 -2.05 9.90 -16.18
N ALA A 149 -2.50 10.95 -15.49
CA ALA A 149 -1.94 12.29 -15.61
C ALA A 149 -0.49 12.33 -15.14
N GLY A 150 -0.17 11.68 -14.03
CA GLY A 150 1.16 11.62 -13.45
C GLY A 150 2.18 10.93 -14.35
N ILE A 151 1.85 9.76 -14.89
CA ILE A 151 2.72 9.03 -15.84
C ILE A 151 2.96 9.87 -17.10
N LEU A 152 1.93 10.56 -17.61
CA LEU A 152 2.07 11.42 -18.78
C LEU A 152 3.01 12.60 -18.50
N ALA A 153 2.81 13.30 -17.38
CA ALA A 153 3.63 14.45 -16.99
C ALA A 153 5.08 14.05 -16.64
N GLY A 154 5.28 12.87 -16.05
CA GLY A 154 6.58 12.35 -15.65
C GLY A 154 7.29 11.51 -16.71
N ASN A 155 6.93 11.65 -17.99
CA ASN A 155 7.55 10.92 -19.11
C ASN A 155 7.63 9.40 -18.89
N GLY A 156 6.53 8.80 -18.43
CA GLY A 156 6.45 7.37 -18.15
C GLY A 156 6.77 7.00 -16.70
N SER A 157 6.89 7.95 -15.77
CA SER A 157 7.11 7.66 -14.35
C SER A 157 6.19 8.47 -13.45
N TYR A 158 5.71 7.86 -12.37
CA TYR A 158 4.90 8.52 -11.35
C TYR A 158 5.07 7.83 -10.00
N GLN A 159 5.01 8.58 -8.90
CA GLN A 159 5.07 8.02 -7.56
C GLN A 159 4.15 8.79 -6.61
N ARG A 160 3.47 8.07 -5.71
CA ARG A 160 2.57 8.66 -4.72
C ARG A 160 2.51 7.81 -3.44
N GLN A 161 2.36 8.46 -2.29
CA GLN A 161 2.02 7.79 -1.03
C GLN A 161 0.50 7.57 -0.92
N LEU A 162 0.08 6.35 -0.60
CA LEU A 162 -1.31 5.92 -0.39
C LEU A 162 -1.42 5.19 0.94
N GLY A 163 -1.71 5.93 2.02
CA GLY A 163 -1.70 5.39 3.36
C GLY A 163 -0.31 4.84 3.71
N VAL A 164 -0.19 3.54 3.99
CA VAL A 164 1.08 2.85 4.25
C VAL A 164 1.86 2.46 2.99
N TYR A 165 1.20 2.44 1.82
CA TYR A 165 1.83 2.02 0.59
C TYR A 165 2.50 3.19 -0.12
N THR A 166 3.68 2.94 -0.66
CA THR A 166 4.22 3.76 -1.74
C THR A 166 3.81 3.13 -3.06
N LEU A 167 3.02 3.85 -3.86
CA LEU A 167 2.72 3.50 -5.24
C LEU A 167 3.79 4.07 -6.16
N THR A 168 4.45 3.21 -6.92
CA THR A 168 5.37 3.58 -8.00
C THR A 168 4.80 3.05 -9.31
N CYS A 169 4.71 3.91 -10.32
CA CYS A 169 4.22 3.55 -11.64
C CYS A 169 5.30 3.85 -12.68
N THR A 170 5.50 2.91 -13.60
CA THR A 170 6.42 3.06 -14.72
C THR A 170 5.77 2.59 -16.01
N ARG A 171 5.97 3.32 -17.10
CA ARG A 171 5.55 2.95 -18.45
C ARG A 171 6.73 3.03 -19.39
N GLN A 172 7.18 1.88 -19.90
CA GLN A 172 8.27 1.77 -20.86
C GLN A 172 8.02 0.61 -21.82
N ASN A 173 8.42 0.75 -23.09
CA ASN A 173 8.43 -0.35 -24.07
C ASN A 173 7.12 -1.15 -24.11
N ASN A 174 5.98 -0.45 -24.19
CA ASN A 174 4.61 -1.01 -24.19
C ASN A 174 4.15 -1.69 -22.88
N VAL A 175 4.96 -1.67 -21.82
CA VAL A 175 4.60 -2.22 -20.51
C VAL A 175 4.32 -1.07 -19.55
N ALA A 176 3.20 -1.14 -18.85
CA ALA A 176 2.91 -0.33 -17.67
C ALA A 176 2.97 -1.23 -16.42
N GLU A 177 3.82 -0.88 -15.46
CA GLU A 177 3.90 -1.54 -14.16
C GLU A 177 3.44 -0.55 -13.08
N LEU A 178 2.58 -1.03 -12.17
CA LEU A 178 2.12 -0.33 -10.99
C LEU A 178 2.48 -1.18 -9.78
N ARG A 179 3.28 -0.62 -8.88
CA ARG A 179 3.86 -1.32 -7.74
C ARG A 179 3.47 -0.59 -6.47
N PHE A 180 2.79 -1.29 -5.59
CA PHE A 180 2.49 -0.87 -4.22
C PHE A 180 3.38 -1.65 -3.29
N GLU A 181 4.12 -0.96 -2.44
CA GLU A 181 4.97 -1.58 -1.44
C GLU A 181 4.77 -0.86 -0.11
N ILE A 182 4.59 -1.62 0.97
CA ILE A 182 4.77 -1.06 2.30
C ILE A 182 6.25 -0.76 2.42
N LYS A 183 6.63 0.52 2.54
CA LYS A 183 7.97 0.83 3.06
C LYS A 183 7.99 0.24 4.46
N ALA A 184 8.83 -0.79 4.66
CA ALA A 184 9.01 -1.41 5.96
C ALA A 184 9.04 -0.32 7.03
N LEU A 185 8.21 -0.46 8.07
CA LEU A 185 8.55 0.14 9.35
C LEU A 185 9.96 -0.40 9.63
N GLN A 186 11.00 0.41 9.40
CA GLN A 186 12.34 0.03 9.82
C GLN A 186 12.20 -0.27 11.31
N GLU A 187 12.33 -1.54 11.68
CA GLU A 187 12.55 -1.90 13.07
C GLU A 187 13.73 -1.03 13.49
N THR A 188 13.49 -0.15 14.46
CA THR A 188 14.58 0.59 15.08
C THR A 188 15.55 -0.49 15.56
N PRO A 189 16.82 -0.50 15.11
CA PRO A 189 17.77 -1.48 15.58
C PRO A 189 17.68 -1.50 17.11
N PRO A 190 17.59 -2.68 17.75
CA PRO A 190 17.59 -2.73 19.20
C PRO A 190 18.77 -1.88 19.69
N PRO A 191 18.58 -1.04 20.73
CA PRO A 191 19.66 -0.24 21.26
C PRO A 191 20.86 -1.17 21.47
N TRP A 192 22.01 -0.81 20.89
CA TRP A 192 23.23 -1.59 21.10
C TRP A 192 23.36 -1.89 22.60
N PRO A 193 23.72 -3.13 22.98
CA PRO A 193 23.94 -3.42 24.39
C PRO A 193 24.90 -2.35 24.91
N ALA A 194 24.50 -1.68 25.99
CA ALA A 194 25.39 -0.77 26.68
C ALA A 194 26.68 -1.55 26.93
N VAL A 195 27.78 -1.05 26.39
CA VAL A 195 29.09 -1.51 26.82
C VAL A 195 29.10 -1.19 28.31
N GLU A 196 28.99 -2.21 29.16
CA GLU A 196 29.32 -2.05 30.57
C GLU A 196 30.78 -1.61 30.56
N GLU A 197 31.03 -0.33 30.90
CA GLU A 197 32.38 0.13 31.21
C GLU A 197 32.88 -0.73 32.36
N ASP A 198 33.73 -1.69 32.01
CA ASP A 198 34.49 -2.50 32.95
C ASP A 198 35.49 -1.55 33.65
N THR A 199 35.01 -0.89 34.70
CA THR A 199 35.85 -0.11 35.60
C THR A 199 36.56 -1.05 36.56
N ASP A 200 37.47 -1.86 36.05
CA ASP A 200 38.52 -2.44 36.88
C ASP A 200 39.68 -2.88 35.99
N ILE A 201 40.80 -2.17 36.11
CA ILE A 201 42.18 -2.68 36.17
C ILE A 201 43.08 -1.42 36.16
N LEU A 202 43.42 -0.95 37.35
CA LEU A 202 44.70 -0.27 37.58
C LEU A 202 45.59 -1.28 38.32
N PRO A 203 46.70 -1.76 37.73
CA PRO A 203 47.80 -2.29 38.50
C PRO A 203 48.83 -1.17 38.69
N SER A 204 48.98 -0.81 39.95
CA SER A 204 50.16 -0.18 40.55
C SER A 204 51.47 -0.76 40.00
N GLY A 205 52.35 0.12 39.51
CA GLY A 205 53.76 -0.16 39.25
C GLY A 205 54.60 1.05 39.65
N GLU A 206 55.50 0.84 40.60
CA GLU A 206 56.38 1.83 41.24
C GLU A 206 57.37 2.52 40.27
N PRO A 207 57.90 3.70 40.64
CA PRO A 207 58.91 4.42 39.87
C PRO A 207 60.32 4.01 40.31
N GLU A 208 61.24 3.79 39.37
CA GLU A 208 62.69 3.92 39.62
C GLU A 208 63.46 3.91 38.28
N GLY A 209 64.43 4.82 38.14
CA GLY A 209 65.50 4.70 37.15
C GLY A 209 65.72 5.90 36.24
N GLU A 210 66.58 6.81 36.68
CA GLU A 210 67.41 7.76 35.92
C GLU A 210 68.09 7.05 34.71
N GLU A 211 68.58 7.66 33.64
CA GLU A 211 69.40 8.86 33.52
C GLU A 211 69.66 9.16 32.01
N GLU A 212 69.86 10.45 31.71
CA GLU A 212 70.76 11.02 30.71
C GLU A 212 70.70 10.76 29.18
N GLY A 213 70.67 11.91 28.48
CA GLY A 213 71.39 12.17 27.22
C GLY A 213 70.54 12.04 25.96
N GLY A 214 70.41 13.02 25.05
CA GLY A 214 71.10 14.29 24.83
C GLY A 214 70.94 14.67 23.35
N GLY A 215 70.88 15.98 23.05
CA GLY A 215 71.03 16.59 21.71
C GLY A 215 69.74 16.61 20.85
N MET A 216 69.10 17.75 20.59
CA MET A 216 69.41 18.72 19.50
C MET A 216 69.68 18.00 18.17
N LEU A 217 68.87 18.15 17.11
CA LEU A 217 68.34 19.37 16.47
C LEU A 217 66.99 19.10 15.79
#